data_AF-A0A962M054-F1
#
_entry.id   AF-A0A962M054-F1
#
_cell.length_a   1.000
_cell.length_b   1.000
_cell.length_c   1.000
_cell.angle_alpha   90.00
_cell.angle_beta   90.00
_cell.angle_gamma   90.00
#
_symmetry.space_group_name_H-M   'P 1'
#
loop_
_entity.id
_entity.type
_entity.pdbx_description
1 polymer ?
#
loop_
_entity_poly.entity_id
_entity_poly.type
_entity_poly.pdbx_seq_one_letter_code
_entity_poly.pdbx_strand_id
1 'polypeptide(L)'
;MTVFQKSLGALNFARCSVIAAGVFLCFSPAPGALADDGEDSVFCAWAQQVAAGTSLAANVVTHTVYEEFVKSKAATSPLTVQQYWSNPVDGPDGPARVVSCKMSTAERINHAYPSATEGGAPTAAGDQTCDAVHR
;
A
#
# COMPACT_ATOMS: atom_id res chain seq x y z
N MET A 1 6.17 26.87 -5.54
CA MET A 1 6.47 27.19 -4.12
C MET A 1 7.25 26.02 -3.55
N THR A 2 8.55 26.22 -3.43
CA THR A 2 9.54 25.29 -2.89
C THR A 2 9.83 25.71 -1.45
N VAL A 3 9.79 24.78 -0.50
CA VAL A 3 10.51 24.93 0.77
C VAL A 3 11.25 23.63 1.03
N PHE A 4 12.55 23.69 0.76
CA PHE A 4 13.58 22.73 1.13
C PHE A 4 14.22 23.31 2.39
N GLN A 5 13.91 22.79 3.58
CA GLN A 5 14.58 23.23 4.81
C GLN A 5 15.59 22.19 5.30
N LYS A 6 16.83 22.63 5.17
CA LYS A 6 18.12 22.04 5.48
C LYS A 6 18.43 22.21 6.99
N SER A 7 19.21 21.26 7.52
CA SER A 7 20.33 21.46 8.46
C SER A 7 20.14 21.42 10.00
N LEU A 8 20.90 20.46 10.55
CA LEU A 8 21.74 20.46 11.77
C LEU A 8 21.10 20.27 13.16
N GLY A 9 21.52 19.19 13.82
CA GLY A 9 21.30 18.95 15.25
C GLY A 9 22.10 17.76 15.78
N ALA A 10 23.42 17.94 15.89
CA ALA A 10 24.34 17.35 16.88
C ALA A 10 24.41 15.82 17.09
N LEU A 11 25.62 15.30 16.82
CA LEU A 11 26.22 14.14 17.47
C LEU A 11 25.93 14.15 18.98
N ASN A 12 25.38 13.05 19.51
CA ASN A 12 25.63 12.65 20.89
C ASN A 12 26.21 11.23 20.89
N PHE A 13 27.55 11.20 20.91
CA PHE A 13 28.34 10.05 21.34
C PHE A 13 27.99 9.75 22.81
N ALA A 14 26.93 8.98 23.05
CA ALA A 14 26.70 8.39 24.35
C ALA A 14 27.69 7.23 24.52
N ARG A 15 28.78 7.52 25.24
CA ARG A 15 29.78 6.56 25.71
C ARG A 15 29.06 5.47 26.53
N CYS A 16 28.85 4.29 25.95
CA CYS A 16 28.50 3.10 26.71
C CYS A 16 29.75 2.61 27.43
N SER A 17 30.06 3.21 28.58
CA SER A 17 30.96 2.61 29.57
C SER A 17 30.34 1.32 30.07
N VAL A 18 31.12 0.25 29.96
CA VAL A 18 30.82 -1.10 30.44
C VAL A 18 30.71 -1.09 31.97
N ILE A 19 29.54 -1.42 32.53
CA ILE A 19 29.40 -1.92 33.91
C ILE A 19 28.42 -3.09 33.93
N ALA A 20 28.98 -4.26 34.25
CA ALA A 20 28.47 -5.38 35.05
C ALA A 20 27.03 -5.89 34.85
N ALA A 21 26.96 -7.18 34.48
CA ALA A 21 26.04 -8.19 35.02
C ALA A 21 24.57 -7.77 35.20
N GLY A 22 23.84 -7.74 34.09
CA GLY A 22 22.39 -7.75 34.10
C GLY A 22 21.92 -7.91 32.66
N VAL A 23 21.46 -9.11 32.30
CA VAL A 23 20.72 -9.34 31.05
C VAL A 23 19.36 -8.66 31.23
N PHE A 24 19.35 -7.32 31.13
CA PHE A 24 18.15 -6.53 31.03
C PHE A 24 17.75 -6.58 29.55
N LEU A 25 16.98 -7.60 29.20
CA LEU A 25 16.25 -7.64 27.95
C LEU A 25 15.34 -6.42 27.94
N CYS A 26 15.77 -5.35 27.28
CA CYS A 26 14.88 -4.26 26.86
C CYS A 26 13.89 -4.84 25.85
N PHE A 27 12.90 -5.57 26.34
CA PHE A 27 11.65 -5.84 25.64
C PHE A 27 10.92 -4.52 25.58
N SER A 28 11.34 -3.63 24.68
CA SER A 28 10.51 -2.49 24.30
C SER A 28 9.23 -3.09 23.71
N PRO A 29 8.05 -2.86 24.31
CA PRO A 29 6.81 -3.22 23.63
C PRO A 29 6.82 -2.46 22.31
N ALA A 30 6.89 -3.19 21.20
CA ALA A 30 6.69 -2.58 19.90
C ALA A 30 5.33 -1.87 19.98
N PRO A 31 5.23 -0.59 19.59
CA PRO A 31 3.93 0.06 19.47
C PRO A 31 3.09 -0.85 18.58
N GLY A 32 1.94 -1.30 19.11
CA GLY A 32 1.03 -2.13 18.34
C GLY A 32 0.72 -1.40 17.05
N ALA A 33 1.12 -2.00 15.93
CA ALA A 33 0.72 -1.50 14.63
C ALA A 33 -0.79 -1.66 14.55
N LEU A 34 -1.52 -0.56 14.76
CA LEU A 34 -2.94 -0.53 14.53
C LEU A 34 -3.11 -0.61 13.00
N ALA A 35 -3.82 -1.64 12.54
CA ALA A 35 -4.25 -1.68 11.16
C ALA A 35 -5.25 -0.54 10.96
N ASP A 36 -5.02 0.32 9.96
CA ASP A 36 -6.00 1.31 9.54
C ASP A 36 -7.24 0.56 9.04
N ASP A 37 -8.29 0.58 9.85
CA ASP A 37 -9.56 -0.08 9.63
C ASP A 37 -10.63 0.91 9.13
N GLY A 38 -10.24 2.13 8.76
CA GLY A 38 -11.14 3.13 8.21
C GLY A 38 -11.69 2.75 6.84
N GLU A 39 -12.97 3.05 6.59
CA GLU A 39 -13.56 2.93 5.25
C GLU A 39 -12.87 3.85 4.21
N ASP A 40 -12.25 4.93 4.71
CA ASP A 40 -11.41 5.89 3.98
C ASP A 40 -9.94 5.43 3.83
N SER A 41 -9.60 4.17 4.13
CA SER A 41 -8.21 3.73 4.07
C SER A 41 -7.62 3.94 2.68
N VAL A 42 -6.38 4.42 2.64
CA VAL A 42 -5.60 4.55 1.41
C VAL A 42 -4.92 3.23 1.01
N PHE A 43 -5.29 2.11 1.66
CA PHE A 43 -4.64 0.82 1.51
C PHE A 43 -4.61 0.35 0.05
N CYS A 44 -5.76 0.35 -0.63
CA CYS A 44 -5.82 -0.13 -2.01
C CYS A 44 -5.03 0.76 -2.99
N ALA A 45 -4.92 2.07 -2.74
CA ALA A 45 -4.08 2.97 -3.53
C ALA A 45 -2.59 2.73 -3.29
N TRP A 46 -2.18 2.55 -2.03
CA TRP A 46 -0.81 2.19 -1.68
C TRP A 46 -0.42 0.81 -2.26
N ALA A 47 -1.30 -0.18 -2.13
CA ALA A 47 -1.07 -1.51 -2.69
C ALA A 47 -0.88 -1.46 -4.21
N GLN A 48 -1.64 -0.62 -4.92
CA GLN A 48 -1.49 -0.38 -6.35
C GLN A 48 -0.12 0.24 -6.69
N GLN A 49 0.36 1.21 -5.91
CA GLN A 49 1.67 1.84 -6.10
C GLN A 49 2.80 0.83 -5.93
N VAL A 50 2.75 0.03 -4.85
CA VAL A 50 3.75 -0.99 -4.56
C VAL A 50 3.75 -2.07 -5.63
N ALA A 51 2.56 -2.58 -6.00
CA ALA A 51 2.44 -3.63 -7.00
C ALA A 51 2.90 -3.18 -8.40
N ALA A 52 2.63 -1.92 -8.78
CA ALA A 52 3.03 -1.38 -10.07
C ALA A 52 4.46 -0.83 -10.10
N GLY A 53 5.07 -0.53 -8.95
CA GLY A 53 6.37 0.15 -8.88
C GLY A 53 6.29 1.59 -9.41
N THR A 54 5.24 2.31 -9.03
CA THR A 54 4.97 3.68 -9.49
C THR A 54 4.71 4.63 -8.32
N SER A 55 5.04 5.91 -8.50
CA SER A 55 4.62 6.97 -7.58
C SER A 55 3.21 7.50 -7.83
N LEU A 56 2.48 7.02 -8.85
CA LEU A 56 1.10 7.44 -9.10
C LEU A 56 0.17 7.00 -7.98
N ALA A 57 -0.43 7.98 -7.30
CA ALA A 57 -1.52 7.72 -6.37
C ALA A 57 -2.81 7.46 -7.16
N ALA A 58 -3.40 6.27 -6.98
CA ALA A 58 -4.72 5.97 -7.51
C ALA A 58 -5.81 6.66 -6.71
N ASN A 59 -6.89 7.08 -7.37
CA ASN A 59 -8.11 7.47 -6.69
C ASN A 59 -8.86 6.22 -6.21
N VAL A 60 -9.15 6.13 -4.92
CA VAL A 60 -9.91 5.01 -4.34
C VAL A 60 -11.39 5.32 -4.43
N VAL A 61 -12.14 4.41 -5.04
CA VAL A 61 -13.61 4.44 -5.08
C VAL A 61 -14.12 3.31 -4.18
N THR A 62 -14.65 3.69 -3.02
CA THR A 62 -15.22 2.75 -2.06
C THR A 62 -16.69 2.46 -2.40
N HIS A 63 -17.02 1.19 -2.49
CA HIS A 63 -18.38 0.70 -2.68
C HIS A 63 -18.93 0.20 -1.35
N THR A 64 -20.15 0.61 -1.02
CA THR A 64 -20.88 0.09 0.14
C THR A 64 -21.74 -1.12 -0.22
N VAL A 65 -22.06 -1.28 -1.51
CA VAL A 65 -22.87 -2.39 -2.06
C VAL A 65 -21.98 -3.37 -2.81
N TYR A 66 -22.02 -4.65 -2.42
CA TYR A 66 -21.16 -5.69 -2.98
C TYR A 66 -21.38 -5.88 -4.49
N GLU A 67 -22.63 -5.84 -4.94
CA GLU A 67 -22.99 -6.06 -6.34
C GLU A 67 -22.47 -4.93 -7.26
N GLU A 68 -22.38 -3.71 -6.74
CA GLU A 68 -21.77 -2.57 -7.44
C GLU A 68 -20.25 -2.76 -7.54
N PHE A 69 -19.62 -3.17 -6.44
CA PHE A 69 -18.21 -3.55 -6.45
C PHE A 69 -17.94 -4.66 -7.46
N VAL A 70 -18.75 -5.73 -7.51
CA VAL A 70 -18.60 -6.84 -8.46
C VAL A 70 -18.67 -6.37 -9.91
N LYS A 71 -19.59 -5.47 -10.24
CA LYS A 71 -19.73 -4.90 -11.59
C LYS A 71 -18.66 -3.87 -11.94
N SER A 72 -18.07 -3.22 -10.93
CA SER A 72 -17.03 -2.21 -11.11
C SER A 72 -15.74 -2.81 -11.67
N LYS A 73 -14.91 -1.93 -12.26
CA LYS A 73 -13.58 -2.25 -12.77
C LYS A 73 -12.61 -1.14 -12.40
N ALA A 74 -11.34 -1.49 -12.21
CA ALA A 74 -10.28 -0.50 -12.14
C ALA A 74 -10.19 0.24 -13.49
N ALA A 75 -9.80 1.51 -13.44
CA ALA A 75 -9.53 2.31 -14.62
C ALA A 75 -8.09 2.81 -14.58
N THR A 76 -7.51 3.03 -15.75
CA THR A 76 -6.13 3.51 -15.90
C THR A 76 -6.07 4.94 -16.46
N SER A 77 -7.22 5.57 -16.74
CA SER A 77 -7.27 6.99 -17.12
C SER A 77 -8.67 7.55 -16.83
N PRO A 78 -8.87 8.25 -15.68
CA PRO A 78 -7.92 8.42 -14.58
C PRO A 78 -7.58 7.09 -13.88
N LEU A 79 -6.45 7.01 -13.18
CA LEU A 79 -6.07 5.83 -12.41
C LEU A 79 -6.99 5.68 -11.20
N THR A 80 -7.90 4.72 -11.24
CA THR A 80 -8.87 4.45 -10.17
C THR A 80 -8.79 3.00 -9.71
N VAL A 81 -8.88 2.79 -8.39
CA VAL A 81 -8.93 1.49 -7.74
C VAL A 81 -10.28 1.36 -7.04
N GLN A 82 -10.93 0.21 -7.19
CA GLN A 82 -12.23 -0.04 -6.55
C GLN A 82 -11.99 -0.78 -5.23
N GLN A 83 -12.65 -0.34 -4.16
CA GLN A 83 -12.52 -0.90 -2.82
C GLN A 83 -13.88 -1.36 -2.30
N TYR A 84 -13.90 -2.50 -1.62
CA TYR A 84 -15.07 -2.98 -0.87
C TYR A 84 -14.64 -3.63 0.44
N TRP A 85 -15.35 -3.32 1.52
CA TRP A 85 -15.13 -3.90 2.84
C TRP A 85 -16.17 -4.97 3.13
N SER A 86 -15.73 -6.22 3.29
CA SER A 86 -16.62 -7.29 3.78
C SER A 86 -16.65 -7.29 5.31
N ASN A 87 -17.82 -7.65 5.86
CA ASN A 87 -18.06 -7.75 7.30
C ASN A 87 -17.78 -6.45 8.08
N PRO A 88 -18.50 -5.33 7.82
CA PRO A 88 -18.27 -4.03 8.47
C PRO A 88 -18.71 -3.99 9.94
N VAL A 89 -18.71 -5.13 10.66
CA VAL A 89 -19.18 -5.19 12.05
C VAL A 89 -18.04 -4.77 12.98
N ASP A 90 -18.26 -3.71 13.75
CA ASP A 90 -17.33 -3.27 14.78
C ASP A 90 -17.45 -4.18 16.02
N GLY A 91 -16.32 -4.69 16.51
CA GLY A 91 -16.24 -5.40 17.78
C GLY A 91 -15.10 -6.42 17.86
N PRO A 92 -14.55 -6.68 19.06
CA PRO A 92 -13.43 -7.60 19.27
C PRO A 92 -13.76 -9.07 18.96
N ASP A 93 -15.05 -9.42 18.94
CA ASP A 93 -15.55 -10.78 18.73
C ASP A 93 -16.13 -11.00 17.31
N GLY A 94 -16.04 -9.98 16.43
CA GLY A 94 -16.48 -10.06 15.05
C GLY A 94 -15.49 -10.82 14.14
N PRO A 95 -15.93 -11.39 13.01
CA PRO A 95 -15.01 -11.90 12.00
C PRO A 95 -14.11 -10.76 11.50
N ALA A 96 -12.85 -11.08 11.18
CA ALA A 96 -11.90 -10.09 10.68
C ALA A 96 -12.47 -9.34 9.47
N ARG A 97 -12.32 -8.01 9.47
CA ARG A 97 -12.64 -7.16 8.32
C ARG A 97 -11.66 -7.45 7.20
N VAL A 98 -12.18 -7.62 5.99
CA VAL A 98 -11.37 -7.86 4.79
C VAL A 98 -11.66 -6.77 3.78
N VAL A 99 -10.59 -6.17 3.27
CA VAL A 99 -10.63 -5.22 2.17
C VAL A 99 -10.39 -5.95 0.86
N SER A 100 -11.26 -5.73 -0.12
CA SER A 100 -11.13 -6.24 -1.47
C SER A 100 -10.79 -5.08 -2.41
N CYS A 101 -9.63 -5.17 -3.09
CA CYS A 101 -9.15 -4.16 -4.03
C CYS A 101 -9.24 -4.68 -5.46
N LYS A 102 -9.86 -3.92 -6.37
CA LYS A 102 -9.70 -4.13 -7.83
C LYS A 102 -8.73 -3.10 -8.39
N MET A 103 -7.60 -3.60 -8.86
CA MET A 103 -6.44 -2.82 -9.30
C MET A 103 -6.20 -3.00 -10.81
N SER A 104 -5.50 -2.04 -11.42
CA SER A 104 -4.95 -2.19 -12.77
C SER A 104 -3.59 -2.88 -12.72
N THR A 105 -3.25 -3.63 -13.77
CA THR A 105 -1.93 -4.29 -13.87
C THR A 105 -0.81 -3.27 -14.02
N ALA A 106 0.40 -3.65 -13.58
CA ALA A 106 1.58 -2.78 -13.65
C ALA A 106 1.88 -2.38 -15.10
N GLU A 107 1.73 -3.31 -16.02
CA GLU A 107 1.95 -3.17 -17.46
C GLU A 107 0.99 -2.14 -18.06
N ARG A 108 -0.30 -2.23 -17.72
CA ARG A 108 -1.30 -1.29 -18.20
C ARG A 108 -1.05 0.13 -17.67
N ILE A 109 -0.64 0.24 -16.42
CA ILE A 109 -0.27 1.52 -15.79
C ILE A 109 0.99 2.09 -16.45
N ASN A 110 2.04 1.30 -16.60
CA ASN A 110 3.28 1.74 -17.23
C ASN A 110 3.08 2.12 -18.70
N HIS A 111 2.18 1.43 -19.41
CA HIS A 111 1.79 1.79 -20.77
C HIS A 111 1.04 3.14 -20.82
N ALA A 112 0.09 3.36 -19.91
CA ALA A 112 -0.66 4.62 -19.85
C ALA A 112 0.16 5.80 -19.30
N TYR A 113 1.13 5.52 -18.43
CA TYR A 113 1.93 6.50 -17.69
C TYR A 113 3.43 6.14 -17.70
N PRO A 114 4.10 6.18 -18.85
CA PRO A 114 5.49 5.72 -18.98
C PRO A 114 6.49 6.55 -18.18
N SER A 115 6.13 7.78 -17.80
CA SER A 115 7.00 8.68 -17.01
C SER A 115 6.91 8.45 -15.49
N ALA A 116 6.02 7.57 -15.03
CA ALA A 116 5.74 7.40 -13.60
C ALA A 116 6.31 6.11 -12.99
N THR A 117 7.01 5.31 -13.78
CA THR A 117 7.79 4.17 -13.30
C THR A 117 9.02 4.68 -12.56
N GLU A 118 9.22 4.23 -11.32
CA GLU A 118 10.39 4.64 -10.54
C GLU A 118 11.56 3.65 -10.73
N GLY A 119 12.79 4.16 -10.91
CA GLY A 119 14.02 3.41 -10.63
C GLY A 119 14.59 2.47 -11.69
N GLY A 120 14.02 2.36 -12.91
CA GLY A 120 14.60 1.53 -13.97
C GLY A 120 13.57 0.81 -14.84
N ALA A 121 13.96 -0.35 -15.40
CA ALA A 121 13.09 -1.15 -16.27
C ALA A 121 11.73 -1.44 -15.59
N PRO A 122 10.61 -1.41 -16.34
CA PRO A 122 9.28 -1.54 -15.76
C PRO A 122 9.14 -2.86 -15.00
N THR A 123 8.47 -2.81 -13.83
CA THR A 123 8.21 -3.96 -12.94
C THR A 123 7.62 -5.15 -13.69
N ALA A 124 6.94 -4.90 -14.82
CA ALA A 124 6.49 -5.94 -15.71
C ALA A 124 6.54 -5.51 -17.20
N ALA A 125 6.88 -6.48 -18.05
CA ALA A 125 7.27 -6.26 -19.45
C ALA A 125 6.16 -6.47 -20.49
N GLY A 126 4.93 -6.84 -20.09
CA GLY A 126 3.77 -6.96 -20.98
C GLY A 126 2.65 -7.84 -20.45
N ASP A 127 1.41 -7.56 -20.87
CA ASP A 127 0.22 -8.32 -20.47
C ASP A 127 0.35 -9.79 -20.92
N GLN A 128 0.26 -10.73 -19.98
CA GLN A 128 0.17 -12.17 -20.29
C GLN A 128 -1.31 -12.59 -20.29
N THR A 129 -1.73 -13.33 -21.32
CA THR A 129 -3.06 -13.96 -21.34
C THR A 129 -2.97 -15.41 -20.87
N CYS A 130 -4.04 -15.90 -20.24
CA CYS A 130 -4.11 -17.30 -19.81
C CYS A 130 -4.23 -18.29 -20.99
N ASP A 131 -4.40 -17.81 -22.23
CA ASP A 131 -4.49 -18.66 -23.43
C ASP A 131 -3.21 -19.47 -23.67
N ALA A 132 -2.06 -18.95 -23.22
CA ALA A 132 -0.78 -19.63 -23.33
C ALA A 132 -0.65 -20.86 -22.41
N VAL A 133 -1.48 -20.97 -21.36
CA VAL A 133 -1.42 -22.02 -20.34
C VAL A 133 -2.30 -23.23 -20.69
N HIS A 134 -3.33 -23.04 -21.52
CA HIS A 134 -4.26 -24.11 -21.93
C HIS A 134 -3.78 -24.94 -23.15
N ARG A 135 -2.48 -25.16 -23.31
CA ARG A 135 -1.93 -26.03 -24.36
C ARG A 135 -1.77 -27.47 -23.91
#